data_AF-A0A090SJB2-F1
#
_entry.id   AF-A0A090SJB2-F1
#
_cell.length_a   1.000
_cell.length_b   1.000
_cell.length_c   1.000
_cell.angle_alpha   90.00
_cell.angle_beta   90.00
_cell.angle_gamma   90.00
#
_symmetry.space_group_name_H-M   'P 1'
#
loop_
_entity.id
_entity.type
_entity.pdbx_description
1 polymer ?
#
loop_
_entity_poly.entity_id
_entity_poly.type
_entity_poly.pdbx_seq_one_letter_code
_entity_poly.pdbx_strand_id
1 'polypeptide(L)'
;MSVLLVKGIHAGVGANSVAANLAAAYTVLGHKVLLLDLDAKNLIGPWFGHSTENVLGWTDAIESGDSWKSALLKDPIGSYFLPHGSILLEPAEYRSRLSEMLGAAQDKFEIIIVSAHHDFVAAAVESILLTINVVNPTPSSVTLLNRFLQLNKADPSTYFVLNQCRHDMALSRDMTLVLEETLGTRLISAHLYFDIAIQEAFAMLGNVMTVAKRSNAAVEFRQLATVLLSQIEKNQLRS
;
A
#
# COMPACT_ATOMS: atom_id res chain seq x y z
N MET A 1 -10.13 -4.81 -13.70
CA MET A 1 -9.84 -4.41 -12.32
C MET A 1 -8.59 -5.14 -11.86
N SER A 2 -7.67 -4.44 -11.19
CA SER A 2 -6.47 -5.03 -10.57
C SER A 2 -6.48 -4.72 -9.08
N VAL A 3 -6.42 -5.75 -8.23
CA VAL A 3 -6.36 -5.58 -6.77
C VAL A 3 -4.93 -5.83 -6.28
N LEU A 4 -4.36 -4.83 -5.62
CA LEU A 4 -3.02 -4.87 -5.05
C LEU A 4 -3.12 -4.84 -3.54
N LEU A 5 -2.55 -5.83 -2.86
CA LEU A 5 -2.36 -5.77 -1.41
C LEU A 5 -1.02 -5.12 -1.12
N VAL A 6 -1.00 -4.06 -0.32
CA VAL A 6 0.22 -3.41 0.17
C VAL A 6 0.31 -3.64 1.67
N LYS A 7 1.40 -4.25 2.12
CA LYS A 7 1.71 -4.44 3.53
C LYS A 7 3.21 -4.34 3.80
N GLY A 8 3.61 -4.18 5.04
CA GLY A 8 5.01 -4.22 5.43
C GLY A 8 5.48 -5.65 5.71
N ILE A 9 6.78 -5.91 5.65
CA ILE A 9 7.36 -7.13 6.25
C ILE A 9 7.35 -7.08 7.80
N HIS A 10 7.28 -5.88 8.36
CA HIS A 10 7.04 -5.60 9.78
C HIS A 10 6.49 -4.17 9.95
N ALA A 11 6.08 -3.80 11.16
CA ALA A 11 5.61 -2.44 11.46
C ALA A 11 6.72 -1.38 11.28
N GLY A 12 6.36 -0.19 10.79
CA GLY A 12 7.28 0.95 10.69
C GLY A 12 8.08 1.05 9.38
N VAL A 13 7.97 0.09 8.46
CA VAL A 13 8.62 0.15 7.13
C VAL A 13 7.98 1.15 6.16
N GLY A 14 6.89 1.82 6.56
CA GLY A 14 6.20 2.84 5.75
C GLY A 14 5.18 2.29 4.75
N ALA A 15 4.60 1.11 4.98
CA ALA A 15 3.62 0.50 4.07
C ALA A 15 2.40 1.41 3.77
N ASN A 16 1.82 2.04 4.79
CA ASN A 16 0.69 2.97 4.61
C ASN A 16 1.08 4.19 3.77
N SER A 17 2.29 4.74 3.97
CA SER A 17 2.83 5.83 3.16
C SER A 17 3.01 5.41 1.71
N VAL A 18 3.53 4.20 1.48
CA VAL A 18 3.68 3.65 0.12
C VAL A 18 2.30 3.46 -0.53
N ALA A 19 1.34 2.84 0.17
CA ALA A 19 -0.01 2.61 -0.35
C ALA A 19 -0.72 3.92 -0.73
N ALA A 20 -0.65 4.93 0.14
CA ALA A 20 -1.29 6.23 -0.10
C ALA A 20 -0.67 6.99 -1.28
N ASN A 21 0.66 7.09 -1.33
CA ASN A 21 1.34 7.79 -2.42
C ASN A 21 1.27 7.01 -3.74
N LEU A 22 1.23 5.67 -3.71
CA LEU A 22 0.99 4.84 -4.88
C LEU A 22 -0.44 5.03 -5.43
N ALA A 23 -1.45 5.11 -4.56
CA ALA A 23 -2.82 5.41 -4.97
C ALA A 23 -2.90 6.77 -5.68
N ALA A 24 -2.31 7.81 -5.06
CA ALA A 24 -2.23 9.14 -5.65
C ALA A 24 -1.45 9.15 -6.98
N ALA A 25 -0.36 8.36 -7.09
CA ALA A 25 0.42 8.23 -8.31
C ALA A 25 -0.42 7.66 -9.46
N TYR A 26 -1.14 6.56 -9.23
CA TYR A 26 -2.02 5.98 -10.24
C TYR A 26 -3.14 6.93 -10.67
N THR A 27 -3.74 7.67 -9.72
CA THR A 27 -4.74 8.69 -10.04
C THR A 27 -4.17 9.75 -11.00
N VAL A 28 -2.96 10.27 -10.73
CA VAL A 28 -2.29 11.25 -11.62
C VAL A 28 -1.93 10.65 -12.97
N LEU A 29 -1.68 9.34 -13.05
CA LEU A 29 -1.50 8.60 -14.31
C LEU A 29 -2.82 8.34 -15.07
N GLY A 30 -3.96 8.80 -14.55
CA GLY A 30 -5.26 8.75 -15.22
C GLY A 30 -6.13 7.56 -14.83
N HIS A 31 -5.70 6.73 -13.87
CA HIS A 31 -6.47 5.57 -13.43
C HIS A 31 -7.52 5.95 -12.40
N LYS A 32 -8.67 5.26 -12.45
CA LYS A 32 -9.68 5.38 -11.41
C LYS A 32 -9.36 4.43 -10.25
N VAL A 33 -8.88 4.99 -9.14
CA VAL A 33 -8.28 4.23 -8.03
C VAL A 33 -9.10 4.29 -6.75
N LEU A 34 -9.19 3.16 -6.06
CA LEU A 34 -9.67 3.04 -4.68
C LEU A 34 -8.54 2.57 -3.77
N LEU A 35 -8.28 3.28 -2.67
CA LEU A 35 -7.45 2.84 -1.56
C LEU A 35 -8.32 2.41 -0.38
N LEU A 36 -8.30 1.12 -0.04
CA LEU A 36 -9.05 0.53 1.05
C LEU A 36 -8.13 0.30 2.25
N ASP A 37 -8.43 0.90 3.39
CA ASP A 37 -7.67 0.71 4.63
C ASP A 37 -8.24 -0.44 5.47
N LEU A 38 -7.43 -1.46 5.73
CA LEU A 38 -7.73 -2.56 6.65
C LEU A 38 -6.95 -2.45 7.97
N ASP A 39 -6.09 -1.44 8.14
CA ASP A 39 -5.35 -1.25 9.39
C ASP A 39 -6.17 -0.38 10.36
N ALA A 40 -6.52 -0.94 11.51
CA ALA A 40 -7.27 -0.25 12.55
C ALA A 40 -6.56 0.97 13.15
N LYS A 41 -5.26 1.15 12.88
CA LYS A 41 -4.57 2.41 13.20
C LYS A 41 -5.11 3.60 12.41
N ASN A 42 -5.81 3.36 11.30
CA ASN A 42 -6.51 4.36 10.48
C ASN A 42 -5.61 5.57 10.10
N LEU A 43 -4.38 5.28 9.68
CA LEU A 43 -3.34 6.30 9.40
C LEU A 43 -3.35 6.79 7.94
N ILE A 44 -4.29 6.32 7.13
CA ILE A 44 -4.36 6.69 5.71
C ILE A 44 -5.04 8.04 5.51
N GLY A 45 -6.05 8.39 6.32
CA GLY A 45 -6.83 9.64 6.20
C GLY A 45 -5.98 10.92 6.03
N PRO A 46 -4.91 11.13 6.83
CA PRO A 46 -4.05 12.30 6.69
C PRO A 46 -3.40 12.46 5.32
N TRP A 47 -3.11 11.39 4.57
CA TRP A 47 -2.55 11.51 3.22
C TRP A 47 -3.51 12.12 2.20
N PHE A 48 -4.78 12.31 2.59
CA PHE A 48 -5.88 12.78 1.75
C PHE A 48 -6.61 14.00 2.32
N GLY A 49 -6.02 14.71 3.28
CA GLY A 49 -6.61 15.94 3.83
C GLY A 49 -7.51 15.76 5.03
N HIS A 50 -7.58 14.55 5.60
CA HIS A 50 -8.45 14.26 6.75
C HIS A 50 -7.63 14.11 8.03
N SER A 51 -8.03 14.80 9.10
CA SER A 51 -7.45 14.60 10.44
C SER A 51 -7.61 13.13 10.87
N THR A 52 -6.78 12.63 11.78
CA THR A 52 -7.06 11.32 12.42
C THR A 52 -8.16 11.40 13.49
N GLU A 53 -8.53 12.62 13.90
CA GLU A 53 -9.61 12.84 14.86
C GLU A 53 -10.98 12.68 14.18
N ASN A 54 -11.81 11.80 14.72
CA ASN A 54 -13.21 11.59 14.30
C ASN A 54 -13.42 11.11 12.85
N VAL A 55 -12.44 10.45 12.23
CA VAL A 55 -12.66 9.80 10.93
C VAL A 55 -13.45 8.52 11.12
N LEU A 56 -14.74 8.62 10.86
CA LEU A 56 -15.60 7.46 10.68
C LEU A 56 -15.16 6.70 9.43
N GLY A 57 -14.99 5.40 9.56
CA GLY A 57 -14.63 4.51 8.47
C GLY A 57 -15.67 3.46 8.18
N TRP A 58 -15.30 2.53 7.31
CA TRP A 58 -16.21 1.49 6.86
C TRP A 58 -16.65 0.56 7.99
N THR A 59 -15.83 0.35 9.02
CA THR A 59 -16.22 -0.45 10.19
C THR A 59 -17.26 0.25 11.04
N ASP A 60 -17.15 1.57 11.24
CA ASP A 60 -18.13 2.36 11.99
C ASP A 60 -19.49 2.43 11.28
N ALA A 61 -19.47 2.57 9.95
CA ALA A 61 -20.69 2.57 9.14
C ALA A 61 -21.44 1.24 9.25
N ILE A 62 -20.74 0.11 9.16
CA ILE A 62 -21.33 -1.22 9.29
C ILE A 62 -21.89 -1.44 10.69
N GLU A 63 -21.15 -1.05 11.73
CA GLU A 63 -21.61 -1.14 13.12
C GLU A 63 -22.91 -0.34 13.36
N SER A 64 -23.04 0.80 12.70
CA SER A 64 -24.24 1.64 12.76
C SER A 64 -25.42 1.12 11.91
N GLY A 65 -25.24 0.02 11.18
CA GLY A 65 -26.24 -0.55 10.26
C GLY A 65 -26.30 0.14 8.89
N ASP A 66 -25.39 1.07 8.61
CA ASP A 66 -25.28 1.75 7.32
C ASP A 66 -24.46 0.94 6.31
N SER A 67 -24.57 1.31 5.03
CA SER A 67 -23.66 0.77 4.02
C SER A 67 -22.26 1.34 4.20
N TRP A 68 -21.22 0.50 4.19
CA TRP A 68 -19.81 0.93 4.17
C TRP A 68 -19.48 1.98 3.10
N LYS A 69 -20.27 2.06 2.03
CA LYS A 69 -20.13 3.05 0.96
C LYS A 69 -20.33 4.49 1.45
N SER A 70 -21.02 4.70 2.58
CA SER A 70 -21.18 6.03 3.19
C SER A 70 -19.86 6.60 3.71
N ALA A 71 -18.89 5.74 4.03
CA ALA A 71 -17.55 6.12 4.46
C ALA A 71 -16.58 6.35 3.28
N LEU A 72 -17.04 6.25 2.03
CA LEU A 72 -16.19 6.47 0.86
C LEU A 72 -15.86 7.95 0.70
N LEU A 73 -14.58 8.28 0.73
CA LEU A 73 -14.07 9.63 0.60
C LEU A 73 -13.32 9.79 -0.74
N LYS A 74 -13.23 11.04 -1.20
CA LYS A 74 -12.58 11.40 -2.46
C LYS A 74 -11.67 12.59 -2.26
N ASP A 75 -10.43 12.47 -2.72
CA ASP A 75 -9.44 13.55 -2.63
C ASP A 75 -9.56 14.54 -3.82
N PRO A 76 -8.89 15.70 -3.76
CA PRO A 76 -8.95 16.71 -4.82
C PRO A 76 -8.38 16.27 -6.18
N ILE A 77 -7.46 15.31 -6.21
CA ILE A 77 -6.88 14.80 -7.48
C ILE A 77 -7.71 13.68 -8.10
N GLY A 78 -8.70 13.15 -7.37
CA GLY A 78 -9.68 12.19 -7.87
C GLY A 78 -9.51 10.77 -7.33
N SER A 79 -8.57 10.53 -6.42
CA SER A 79 -8.38 9.26 -5.73
C SER A 79 -9.54 9.03 -4.77
N TYR A 80 -10.03 7.80 -4.71
CA TYR A 80 -11.00 7.40 -3.69
C TYR A 80 -10.28 6.67 -2.58
N PHE A 81 -10.69 6.91 -1.35
CA PHE A 81 -10.17 6.15 -0.21
C PHE A 81 -11.30 5.77 0.75
N LEU A 82 -11.17 4.60 1.34
CA LEU A 82 -12.12 4.04 2.30
C LEU A 82 -11.36 3.82 3.62
N PRO A 83 -11.47 4.73 4.59
CA PRO A 83 -10.78 4.63 5.87
C PRO A 83 -11.36 3.49 6.70
N HIS A 84 -10.53 2.90 7.57
CA HIS A 84 -10.90 1.72 8.34
C HIS A 84 -12.06 2.03 9.29
N GLY A 85 -11.87 3.03 10.15
CA GLY A 85 -12.78 3.34 11.24
C GLY A 85 -12.26 2.88 12.60
N SER A 86 -13.09 2.94 13.62
CA SER A 86 -12.69 2.68 15.02
C SER A 86 -13.02 1.27 15.53
N ILE A 87 -13.93 0.56 14.86
CA ILE A 87 -14.37 -0.77 15.28
C ILE A 87 -13.40 -1.84 14.77
N LEU A 88 -12.90 -2.66 15.70
CA LEU A 88 -12.08 -3.84 15.40
C LEU A 88 -12.98 -5.03 15.07
N LEU A 89 -12.64 -5.76 14.02
CA LEU A 89 -13.37 -6.95 13.61
C LEU A 89 -12.52 -8.21 13.80
N GLU A 90 -13.17 -9.36 13.83
CA GLU A 90 -12.46 -10.64 13.82
C GLU A 90 -11.90 -10.93 12.41
N PRO A 91 -10.80 -11.71 12.28
CA PRO A 91 -10.16 -11.98 10.98
C PRO A 91 -11.11 -12.57 9.92
N ALA A 92 -12.06 -13.42 10.33
CA ALA A 92 -13.05 -14.00 9.43
C ALA A 92 -14.03 -12.94 8.89
N GLU A 93 -14.39 -11.95 9.71
CA GLU A 93 -15.26 -10.87 9.30
C GLU A 93 -14.53 -9.90 8.36
N TYR A 94 -13.28 -9.53 8.67
CA TYR A 94 -12.44 -8.77 7.74
C TYR A 94 -12.40 -9.39 6.34
N ARG A 95 -12.20 -10.71 6.28
CA ARG A 95 -12.18 -11.45 5.01
C ARG A 95 -13.51 -11.35 4.26
N SER A 96 -14.61 -11.58 4.98
CA SER A 96 -15.97 -11.52 4.42
C SER A 96 -16.27 -10.13 3.86
N ARG A 97 -16.03 -9.08 4.66
CA ARG A 97 -16.25 -7.68 4.28
C ARG A 97 -15.35 -7.23 3.15
N LEU A 98 -14.08 -7.64 3.14
CA LEU A 98 -13.17 -7.35 2.04
C LEU A 98 -13.67 -7.95 0.72
N SER A 99 -14.09 -9.22 0.73
CA SER A 99 -14.67 -9.87 -0.46
C SER A 99 -15.90 -9.12 -0.98
N GLU A 100 -16.80 -8.73 -0.08
CA GLU A 100 -18.00 -7.92 -0.40
C GLU A 100 -17.62 -6.57 -1.04
N MET A 101 -16.68 -5.85 -0.42
CA MET A 101 -16.22 -4.54 -0.89
C MET A 101 -15.54 -4.63 -2.26
N LEU A 102 -14.67 -5.62 -2.47
CA LEU A 102 -13.99 -5.84 -3.75
C LEU A 102 -15.00 -6.18 -4.87
N GLY A 103 -15.97 -7.07 -4.60
CA GLY A 103 -17.01 -7.40 -5.57
C GLY A 103 -17.86 -6.20 -5.97
N ALA A 104 -18.21 -5.33 -5.02
CA ALA A 104 -18.98 -4.11 -5.29
C ALA A 104 -18.17 -3.01 -6.00
N ALA A 105 -16.83 -3.06 -5.91
CA ALA A 105 -15.92 -2.08 -6.49
C ALA A 105 -15.43 -2.46 -7.90
N GLN A 106 -15.60 -3.72 -8.32
CA GLN A 106 -14.96 -4.28 -9.52
C GLN A 106 -15.25 -3.53 -10.83
N ASP A 107 -16.48 -3.06 -11.01
CA ASP A 107 -16.91 -2.37 -12.24
C ASP A 107 -16.73 -0.84 -12.14
N LYS A 108 -16.30 -0.36 -10.96
CA LYS A 108 -16.22 1.07 -10.65
C LYS A 108 -14.79 1.58 -10.65
N PHE A 109 -13.81 0.72 -10.41
CA PHE A 109 -12.42 1.08 -10.24
C PHE A 109 -11.52 0.21 -11.11
N GLU A 110 -10.53 0.83 -11.73
CA GLU A 110 -9.53 0.12 -12.53
C GLU A 110 -8.51 -0.55 -11.63
N ILE A 111 -8.09 0.15 -10.57
CA ILE A 111 -7.09 -0.30 -9.61
C ILE A 111 -7.66 -0.15 -8.19
N ILE A 112 -7.54 -1.21 -7.39
CA ILE A 112 -7.85 -1.18 -5.96
C ILE A 112 -6.57 -1.50 -5.22
N ILE A 113 -6.16 -0.62 -4.31
CA ILE A 113 -5.07 -0.86 -3.37
C ILE A 113 -5.70 -1.16 -2.02
N VAL A 114 -5.39 -2.33 -1.47
CA VAL A 114 -5.75 -2.72 -0.11
C VAL A 114 -4.51 -2.50 0.75
N SER A 115 -4.57 -1.57 1.69
CA SER A 115 -3.53 -1.40 2.70
C SER A 115 -3.89 -2.21 3.93
N ALA A 116 -2.96 -3.03 4.41
CA ALA A 116 -3.22 -3.90 5.55
C ALA A 116 -2.05 -3.97 6.53
N HIS A 117 -2.34 -4.41 7.75
CA HIS A 117 -1.32 -4.73 8.74
C HIS A 117 -0.35 -5.81 8.20
N HIS A 118 0.91 -5.78 8.65
CA HIS A 118 1.95 -6.70 8.18
C HIS A 118 1.60 -8.20 8.37
N ASP A 119 0.84 -8.50 9.43
CA ASP A 119 0.36 -9.86 9.75
C ASP A 119 -0.84 -10.31 8.91
N PHE A 120 -1.38 -9.45 8.05
CA PHE A 120 -2.52 -9.81 7.20
C PHE A 120 -2.14 -10.93 6.22
N VAL A 121 -2.95 -11.99 6.18
CA VAL A 121 -2.72 -13.18 5.35
C VAL A 121 -3.51 -13.08 4.05
N ALA A 122 -2.81 -12.78 2.96
CA ALA A 122 -3.39 -12.57 1.63
C ALA A 122 -4.06 -13.83 1.04
N ALA A 123 -3.53 -15.02 1.36
CA ALA A 123 -3.97 -16.30 0.79
C ALA A 123 -5.46 -16.62 1.03
N ALA A 124 -6.13 -15.87 1.90
CA ALA A 124 -7.55 -15.99 2.14
C ALA A 124 -8.43 -15.27 1.09
N VAL A 125 -7.88 -14.43 0.22
CA VAL A 125 -8.65 -13.54 -0.66
C VAL A 125 -8.23 -13.74 -2.11
N GLU A 126 -9.04 -14.49 -2.87
CA GLU A 126 -8.73 -14.89 -4.25
C GLU A 126 -8.66 -13.72 -5.24
N SER A 127 -9.30 -12.58 -4.93
CA SER A 127 -9.31 -11.42 -5.81
C SER A 127 -8.00 -10.62 -5.82
N ILE A 128 -7.06 -10.89 -4.92
CA ILE A 128 -5.77 -10.18 -4.86
C ILE A 128 -4.87 -10.65 -6.00
N LEU A 129 -4.56 -9.74 -6.93
CA LEU A 129 -3.70 -10.03 -8.08
C LEU A 129 -2.21 -10.01 -7.70
N LEU A 130 -1.80 -9.03 -6.89
CA LEU A 130 -0.41 -8.88 -6.42
C LEU A 130 -0.37 -8.55 -4.94
N THR A 131 0.57 -9.16 -4.23
CA THR A 131 0.95 -8.77 -2.87
C THR A 131 2.29 -8.04 -2.89
N ILE A 132 2.30 -6.78 -2.47
CA ILE A 132 3.47 -5.90 -2.39
C ILE A 132 3.89 -5.79 -0.93
N ASN A 133 5.04 -6.38 -0.60
CA ASN A 133 5.66 -6.27 0.72
C ASN A 133 6.69 -5.15 0.73
N VAL A 134 6.43 -4.13 1.53
CA VAL A 134 7.34 -3.01 1.74
C VAL A 134 8.42 -3.42 2.74
N VAL A 135 9.67 -3.14 2.41
CA VAL A 135 10.86 -3.46 3.22
C VAL A 135 11.83 -2.29 3.21
N ASN A 136 12.47 -2.01 4.34
CA ASN A 136 13.53 -1.01 4.42
C ASN A 136 14.92 -1.66 4.48
N PRO A 137 15.98 -1.00 4.00
CA PRO A 137 17.33 -1.55 4.01
C PRO A 137 17.99 -1.40 5.40
N THR A 138 17.50 -2.18 6.36
CA THR A 138 18.04 -2.26 7.72
C THR A 138 18.42 -3.71 8.08
N PRO A 139 19.39 -3.93 8.99
CA PRO A 139 19.75 -5.29 9.42
C PRO A 139 18.57 -6.09 9.99
N SER A 140 17.67 -5.42 10.71
CA SER A 140 16.45 -6.02 11.27
C SER A 140 15.50 -6.48 10.16
N SER A 141 15.29 -5.66 9.14
CA SER A 141 14.49 -6.02 7.96
C SER A 141 15.06 -7.21 7.21
N VAL A 142 16.37 -7.24 6.96
CA VAL A 142 17.04 -8.38 6.31
C VAL A 142 16.80 -9.66 7.10
N THR A 143 17.00 -9.61 8.43
CA THR A 143 16.79 -10.76 9.31
C THR A 143 15.34 -11.24 9.28
N LEU A 144 14.38 -10.32 9.38
CA LEU A 144 12.95 -10.63 9.35
C LEU A 144 12.51 -11.16 7.97
N LEU A 145 13.04 -10.61 6.89
CA LEU A 145 12.78 -11.10 5.53
C LEU A 145 13.26 -12.53 5.37
N ASN A 146 14.48 -12.85 5.81
CA ASN A 146 15.00 -14.21 5.73
C ASN A 146 14.09 -15.20 6.47
N ARG A 147 13.63 -14.83 7.67
CA ARG A 147 12.64 -15.63 8.41
C ARG A 147 11.31 -15.75 7.67
N PHE A 148 10.81 -14.65 7.12
CA PHE A 148 9.58 -14.62 6.33
C PHE A 148 9.67 -15.58 5.14
N LEU A 149 10.77 -15.55 4.39
CA LEU A 149 11.01 -16.41 3.23
C LEU A 149 11.18 -17.90 3.58
N GLN A 150 11.67 -18.21 4.78
CA GLN A 150 11.77 -19.59 5.26
C GLN A 150 10.41 -20.15 5.70
N LEU A 151 9.57 -19.33 6.32
CA LEU A 151 8.27 -19.76 6.85
C LEU A 151 7.18 -19.78 5.79
N ASN A 152 7.28 -18.93 4.76
CA ASN A 152 6.27 -18.79 3.73
C ASN A 152 6.76 -19.42 2.42
N LYS A 153 5.90 -20.21 1.78
CA LYS A 153 6.18 -20.72 0.44
C LYS A 153 6.27 -19.55 -0.55
N ALA A 154 7.17 -19.66 -1.51
CA ALA A 154 7.28 -18.68 -2.58
C ALA A 154 5.96 -18.64 -3.38
N ASP A 155 5.34 -17.47 -3.40
CA ASP A 155 4.14 -17.18 -4.18
C ASP A 155 4.54 -16.29 -5.37
N PRO A 156 4.27 -16.70 -6.63
CA PRO A 156 4.56 -15.92 -7.83
C PRO A 156 3.93 -14.52 -7.86
N SER A 157 2.85 -14.30 -7.10
CA SER A 157 2.13 -13.03 -7.01
C SER A 157 2.70 -12.08 -5.94
N THR A 158 3.70 -12.53 -5.19
CA THR A 158 4.33 -11.77 -4.10
C THR A 158 5.60 -11.07 -4.55
N TYR A 159 5.57 -9.75 -4.45
CA TYR A 159 6.66 -8.84 -4.79
C TYR A 159 7.07 -7.98 -3.59
N PHE A 160 8.25 -7.37 -3.69
CA PHE A 160 8.82 -6.53 -2.65
C PHE A 160 9.18 -5.15 -3.21
N VAL A 161 9.02 -4.11 -2.39
CA VAL A 161 9.41 -2.75 -2.72
C VAL A 161 10.33 -2.25 -1.62
N LEU A 162 11.51 -1.78 -2.02
CA LEU A 162 12.42 -1.11 -1.10
C LEU A 162 11.94 0.31 -0.80
N ASN A 163 11.91 0.64 0.48
CA ASN A 163 11.52 1.95 0.98
C ASN A 163 12.58 2.53 1.91
N GLN A 164 12.68 3.86 1.92
CA GLN A 164 13.63 4.63 2.73
C GLN A 164 15.10 4.24 2.45
N CYS A 165 15.44 3.94 1.20
CA CYS A 165 16.83 3.73 0.80
C CYS A 165 17.67 4.98 1.02
N ARG A 166 18.94 4.80 1.43
CA ARG A 166 19.87 5.90 1.69
C ARG A 166 21.23 5.66 1.05
N HIS A 167 21.61 6.51 0.10
CA HIS A 167 22.93 6.45 -0.53
C HIS A 167 24.03 7.05 0.33
N ASP A 168 23.70 7.95 1.24
CA ASP A 168 24.66 8.64 2.12
C ASP A 168 25.14 7.76 3.28
N MET A 169 24.42 6.68 3.59
CA MET A 169 24.74 5.76 4.68
C MET A 169 25.28 4.43 4.14
N ALA A 170 26.55 4.11 4.45
CA ALA A 170 27.20 2.88 4.01
C ALA A 170 26.38 1.63 4.39
N LEU A 171 25.93 1.55 5.65
CA LEU A 171 25.11 0.44 6.12
C LEU A 171 23.82 0.27 5.30
N SER A 172 23.15 1.37 4.92
CA SER A 172 21.93 1.30 4.12
C SER A 172 22.18 0.80 2.71
N ARG A 173 23.31 1.22 2.09
CA ARG A 173 23.73 0.69 0.79
C ARG A 173 24.03 -0.81 0.87
N ASP A 174 24.76 -1.24 1.90
CA ASP A 174 25.10 -2.65 2.10
C ASP A 174 23.84 -3.50 2.29
N MET A 175 22.89 -3.04 3.12
CA MET A 175 21.61 -3.74 3.31
C MET A 175 20.74 -3.71 2.05
N THR A 176 20.83 -2.67 1.22
CA THR A 176 20.14 -2.62 -0.07
C THR A 176 20.66 -3.72 -0.99
N LEU A 177 21.98 -3.87 -1.12
CA LEU A 177 22.61 -4.93 -1.93
C LEU A 177 22.21 -6.34 -1.44
N VAL A 178 22.20 -6.56 -0.12
CA VAL A 178 21.77 -7.85 0.45
C VAL A 178 20.32 -8.16 0.10
N LEU A 179 19.43 -7.16 0.19
CA LEU A 179 18.02 -7.33 -0.16
C LEU A 179 17.81 -7.57 -1.65
N GLU A 180 18.54 -6.86 -2.51
CA GLU A 180 18.54 -7.08 -3.97
C GLU A 180 18.95 -8.50 -4.33
N GLU A 181 20.04 -9.00 -3.75
CA GLU A 181 20.52 -10.36 -3.97
C GLU A 181 19.51 -11.41 -3.46
N THR A 182 18.97 -11.19 -2.26
CA THR A 182 18.04 -12.14 -1.61
C THR A 182 16.70 -12.24 -2.34
N LEU A 183 16.18 -11.11 -2.83
CA LEU A 183 14.85 -11.03 -3.44
C LEU A 183 14.87 -11.31 -4.93
N GLY A 184 15.97 -11.00 -5.62
CA GLY A 184 16.14 -11.21 -7.05
C GLY A 184 14.97 -10.66 -7.87
N THR A 185 14.35 -11.52 -8.68
CA THR A 185 13.24 -11.16 -9.57
C THR A 185 11.93 -10.80 -8.86
N ARG A 186 11.83 -11.03 -7.55
CA ARG A 186 10.68 -10.61 -6.73
C ARG A 186 10.81 -9.17 -6.22
N LEU A 187 11.99 -8.56 -6.32
CA LEU A 187 12.17 -7.15 -6.01
C LEU A 187 11.74 -6.29 -7.20
N ILE A 188 10.87 -5.32 -6.94
CA ILE A 188 10.50 -4.30 -7.92
C ILE A 188 11.69 -3.35 -8.10
N SER A 189 12.08 -3.12 -9.35
CA SER A 189 13.27 -2.33 -9.70
C SER A 189 13.17 -0.84 -9.34
N ALA A 190 11.97 -0.32 -9.10
CA ALA A 190 11.76 1.03 -8.62
C ALA A 190 11.92 1.08 -7.09
N HIS A 191 13.05 1.60 -6.63
CA HIS A 191 13.32 1.83 -5.21
C HIS A 191 12.80 3.21 -4.78
N LEU A 192 12.34 3.30 -3.53
CA LEU A 192 11.97 4.57 -2.91
C LEU A 192 13.06 5.01 -1.95
N TYR A 193 13.60 6.21 -2.16
CA TYR A 193 14.65 6.76 -1.33
C TYR A 193 14.09 7.60 -0.19
N PHE A 194 14.90 7.78 0.86
CA PHE A 194 14.56 8.70 1.92
C PHE A 194 14.46 10.13 1.37
N ASP A 195 13.28 10.73 1.48
CA ASP A 195 13.00 12.11 1.09
C ASP A 195 12.12 12.76 2.17
N ILE A 196 12.58 13.90 2.71
CA ILE A 196 11.86 14.64 3.76
C ILE A 196 10.51 15.15 3.26
N ALA A 197 10.36 15.35 1.94
CA ALA A 197 9.12 15.80 1.33
C ALA A 197 7.93 14.87 1.60
N ILE A 198 8.17 13.58 1.84
CA ILE A 198 7.12 12.63 2.22
C ILE A 198 6.57 12.97 3.62
N GLN A 199 7.45 13.30 4.56
CA GLN A 199 7.06 13.68 5.93
C GLN A 199 6.40 15.06 5.97
N GLU A 200 6.93 16.02 5.20
CA GLU A 200 6.32 17.33 5.05
C GLU A 200 4.92 17.24 4.42
N ALA A 201 4.76 16.40 3.38
CA ALA A 201 3.45 16.16 2.78
C ALA A 201 2.45 15.58 3.81
N PHE A 202 2.87 14.60 4.60
CA PHE A 202 2.03 14.04 5.66
C PHE A 202 1.64 15.09 6.71
N ALA A 203 2.59 15.92 7.14
CA ALA A 203 2.34 17.01 8.09
C ALA A 203 1.37 18.08 7.55
N MET A 204 1.34 18.27 6.23
CA MET A 204 0.39 19.14 5.55
C MET A 204 -0.95 18.46 5.22
N LEU A 205 -1.20 17.28 5.79
CA LEU A 205 -2.38 16.44 5.50
C LEU A 205 -2.53 16.17 3.99
N GLY A 206 -1.45 15.73 3.35
CA GLY A 206 -1.46 15.38 1.95
C GLY A 206 -0.41 14.35 1.55
N ASN A 207 -0.22 14.22 0.25
CA ASN A 207 0.68 13.25 -0.36
C ASN A 207 1.63 13.95 -1.34
N VAL A 208 2.64 13.23 -1.83
CA VAL A 208 3.66 13.86 -2.69
C VAL A 208 3.11 14.28 -4.06
N MET A 209 1.97 13.75 -4.50
CA MET A 209 1.31 14.16 -5.74
C MET A 209 0.45 15.41 -5.59
N THR A 210 0.11 15.79 -4.35
CA THR A 210 -0.72 16.98 -4.05
C THR A 210 0.11 18.11 -3.47
N VAL A 211 0.93 17.83 -2.45
CA VAL A 211 1.68 18.83 -1.68
C VAL A 211 3.10 19.01 -2.22
N ALA A 212 3.81 17.91 -2.49
CA ALA A 212 5.22 17.92 -2.84
C ALA A 212 5.50 17.54 -4.31
N LYS A 213 4.73 18.09 -5.26
CA LYS A 213 4.69 17.65 -6.68
C LYS A 213 6.05 17.60 -7.39
N ARG A 214 7.00 18.41 -6.96
CA ARG A 214 8.35 18.57 -7.54
C ARG A 214 9.43 17.80 -6.77
N SER A 215 9.09 17.05 -5.72
CA SER A 215 10.06 16.26 -4.96
C SER A 215 10.56 15.05 -5.77
N ASN A 216 11.70 14.50 -5.35
CA ASN A 216 12.20 13.26 -5.92
C ASN A 216 11.26 12.11 -5.58
N ALA A 217 10.71 12.07 -4.37
CA ALA A 217 9.67 11.10 -3.99
C ALA A 217 8.49 11.11 -4.98
N ALA A 218 8.01 12.27 -5.43
CA ALA A 218 6.93 12.31 -6.42
C ALA A 218 7.32 11.69 -7.77
N VAL A 219 8.58 11.82 -8.19
CA VAL A 219 9.10 11.14 -9.38
C VAL A 219 9.18 9.63 -9.15
N GLU A 220 9.74 9.22 -8.02
CA GLU A 220 9.93 7.81 -7.65
C GLU A 220 8.59 7.06 -7.51
N PHE A 221 7.57 7.68 -6.90
CA PHE A 221 6.24 7.06 -6.81
C PHE A 221 5.55 6.92 -8.19
N ARG A 222 5.77 7.85 -9.12
CA ARG A 222 5.29 7.69 -10.52
C ARG A 222 6.02 6.55 -11.23
N GLN A 223 7.33 6.41 -11.01
CA GLN A 223 8.11 5.30 -11.55
C GLN A 223 7.65 3.97 -10.97
N LEU A 224 7.46 3.89 -9.64
CA LEU A 224 6.94 2.71 -8.96
C LEU A 224 5.58 2.30 -9.53
N ALA A 225 4.65 3.24 -9.67
CA ALA A 225 3.35 3.00 -10.28
C ALA A 225 3.49 2.42 -11.71
N THR A 226 4.35 3.02 -12.54
CA THR A 226 4.57 2.57 -13.93
C THR A 226 5.13 1.15 -13.98
N VAL A 227 6.12 0.83 -13.14
CA VAL A 227 6.72 -0.51 -13.10
C VAL A 227 5.70 -1.55 -12.61
N LEU A 228 4.90 -1.21 -11.61
CA LEU A 228 3.86 -2.09 -11.10
C LEU A 228 2.73 -2.32 -12.11
N LEU A 229 2.35 -1.34 -12.94
CA LEU A 229 1.41 -1.56 -14.06
C LEU A 229 1.92 -2.61 -15.03
N SER A 230 3.20 -2.53 -15.41
CA SER A 230 3.80 -3.56 -16.26
C SER A 230 3.77 -4.94 -15.59
N GLN A 231 3.91 -5.00 -14.26
CA GLN A 231 3.84 -6.26 -13.53
C GLN A 231 2.41 -6.81 -13.39
N ILE A 232 1.42 -5.93 -13.29
CA ILE A 232 -0.01 -6.25 -13.31
C ILE A 232 -0.37 -6.90 -14.65
N GLU A 233 0.00 -6.26 -15.77
CA GLU A 233 -0.26 -6.77 -17.12
C GLU A 233 0.36 -8.15 -17.32
N LYS A 234 1.62 -8.34 -16.89
CA LYS A 234 2.31 -9.64 -16.97
C LYS A 234 1.62 -10.75 -16.18
N ASN A 235 1.02 -10.43 -15.03
CA ASN A 235 0.32 -11.43 -14.21
C ASN A 235 -1.08 -11.73 -14.75
N GLN A 236 -1.79 -10.73 -15.28
CA GLN A 236 -3.08 -10.93 -15.95
C GLN A 236 -2.97 -11.81 -17.20
N LEU A 237 -1.82 -11.81 -17.88
CA LEU A 237 -1.56 -12.71 -19.00
C LEU A 237 -1.25 -14.16 -18.58
N ARG A 238 -0.95 -14.40 -17.30
CA ARG A 238 -0.61 -15.73 -16.75
C ARG A 238 -1.79 -16.43 -16.08
N SER A 239 -2.80 -15.66 -15.64
CA SER A 239 -4.07 -16.13 -15.07
C SER A 239 -5.06 -16.52 -16.14
#